data_AF-A0A1Q8SYW4-F1
#
_entry.id   AF-A0A1Q8SYW4-F1
#
_cell.length_a   1.000
_cell.length_b   1.000
_cell.length_c   1.000
_cell.angle_alpha   90.00
_cell.angle_beta   90.00
_cell.angle_gamma   90.00
#
_symmetry.space_group_name_H-M   'P 1'
#
loop_
_entity.id
_entity.type
_entity.pdbx_description
1 polymer ?
#
loop_
_entity_poly.entity_id
_entity_poly.type
_entity_poly.pdbx_seq_one_letter_code
_entity_poly.pdbx_strand_id
1 'polypeptide(L)'
;MNPIGETTTDDDGNWTLTPDEPLPDGTDIEVVAQDPAGNTSEPTTGTIDAVAPNAPTLDPSNGETVSGEAEPGSTVIITDGDGNPIGETTTDDDGNWTLTPDEPLPDGTDIEVVAQDP
;
A
#
# COMPACT_ATOMS: atom_id res chain seq x y z
N MET A 1 -2.04 15.99 -25.22
CA MET A 1 -2.32 15.44 -23.88
C MET A 1 -3.60 16.10 -23.42
N ASN A 2 -4.62 15.33 -23.04
CA ASN A 2 -5.79 15.88 -22.38
C ASN A 2 -5.51 15.81 -20.88
N PRO A 3 -5.62 16.90 -20.11
CA PRO A 3 -5.30 16.86 -18.68
C PRO A 3 -6.25 15.90 -17.95
N ILE A 4 -5.70 15.12 -17.02
CA ILE A 4 -6.47 14.24 -16.12
C ILE A 4 -7.30 15.08 -15.13
N GLY A 5 -6.80 16.26 -14.78
CA GLY A 5 -7.50 17.27 -14.00
C GLY A 5 -6.63 18.51 -13.80
N GLU A 6 -7.19 19.53 -13.15
CA GLU A 6 -6.49 20.76 -12.77
C GLU A 6 -6.96 21.16 -11.37
N THR A 7 -6.05 21.69 -10.56
CA THR A 7 -6.34 22.22 -9.23
C THR A 7 -5.44 23.42 -8.96
N THR A 8 -5.83 24.27 -8.00
CA THR A 8 -5.02 25.41 -7.55
C THR A 8 -4.34 25.07 -6.24
N THR A 9 -3.06 25.44 -6.11
CA THR A 9 -2.33 25.31 -4.84
C THR A 9 -2.89 26.27 -3.78
N ASP A 10 -2.79 25.90 -2.51
CA ASP A 10 -3.01 26.83 -1.41
C ASP A 10 -1.84 27.83 -1.26
N ASP A 11 -1.94 28.75 -0.28
CA ASP A 11 -0.94 29.78 -0.01
C ASP A 11 0.43 29.20 0.43
N ASP A 12 0.45 27.95 0.90
CA ASP A 12 1.66 27.21 1.30
C ASP A 12 2.22 26.33 0.16
N GLY A 13 1.54 26.29 -0.99
CA GLY A 13 1.94 25.50 -2.16
C GLY A 13 1.43 24.06 -2.19
N ASN A 14 0.57 23.65 -1.26
CA ASN A 14 -0.01 22.31 -1.26
C ASN A 14 -1.16 22.23 -2.24
N TRP A 15 -1.39 21.05 -2.81
CA TRP A 15 -2.51 20.79 -3.69
C TRP A 15 -3.06 19.38 -3.48
N THR A 16 -4.33 19.21 -3.82
CA THR A 16 -4.96 17.90 -3.91
C THR A 16 -5.88 17.91 -5.12
N LEU A 17 -5.88 16.81 -5.86
CA LEU A 17 -6.78 16.56 -6.98
C LEU A 17 -7.43 15.20 -6.74
N THR A 18 -8.77 15.18 -6.75
CA THR A 18 -9.53 13.93 -6.79
C THR A 18 -10.05 13.76 -8.21
N PRO A 19 -9.55 12.76 -8.98
CA PRO A 19 -10.09 12.45 -10.30
C PRO A 19 -11.58 12.09 -10.24
N ASP A 20 -12.36 12.49 -11.26
CA ASP A 20 -13.79 12.14 -11.36
C ASP A 20 -14.00 10.62 -11.53
N GLU A 21 -13.06 9.96 -12.21
CA GLU A 21 -12.97 8.51 -12.33
C GLU A 21 -11.64 8.03 -11.75
N PRO A 22 -11.62 6.95 -10.95
CA PRO A 22 -10.37 6.35 -10.49
C PRO A 22 -9.45 6.03 -11.66
N LEU A 23 -8.18 6.38 -11.52
CA LEU A 23 -7.19 6.09 -12.55
C LEU A 23 -6.86 4.59 -12.55
N PRO A 24 -6.79 3.94 -13.72
CA PRO A 24 -6.33 2.57 -13.81
C PRO A 24 -4.91 2.39 -13.28
N ASP A 25 -4.62 1.20 -12.80
CA ASP A 25 -3.26 0.76 -12.50
C ASP A 25 -2.32 0.91 -13.71
N GLY A 26 -1.08 1.29 -13.44
CA GLY A 26 -0.07 1.57 -14.45
C GLY A 26 -0.29 2.87 -15.23
N THR A 27 -1.24 3.73 -14.82
CA THR A 27 -1.44 5.03 -15.47
C THR A 27 -0.26 5.95 -15.16
N ASP A 28 0.51 6.29 -16.19
CA ASP A 28 1.54 7.33 -16.09
C ASP A 28 0.89 8.72 -15.94
N ILE A 29 1.30 9.45 -14.90
CA ILE A 29 0.86 10.81 -14.63
C ILE A 29 2.02 11.79 -14.79
N GLU A 30 1.70 12.98 -15.28
CA GLU A 30 2.61 14.11 -15.41
C GLU A 30 1.99 15.33 -14.71
N VAL A 31 2.75 15.95 -13.82
CA VAL A 31 2.33 17.13 -13.05
C VAL A 31 3.23 18.31 -13.41
N VAL A 32 2.60 19.43 -13.77
CA VAL A 32 3.25 20.72 -14.01
C VAL A 32 2.55 21.81 -13.21
N ALA A 33 3.28 22.83 -12.79
CA ALA A 33 2.71 24.05 -12.22
C ALA A 33 2.78 25.19 -13.24
N GLN A 34 1.75 26.05 -13.28
CA GLN A 34 1.74 27.24 -14.11
C GLN A 34 1.46 28.49 -13.24
N ASP A 35 2.28 29.53 -13.40
CA ASP A 35 2.09 30.80 -12.69
C ASP A 35 1.03 31.69 -13.39
N PRO A 36 0.53 32.77 -12.75
CA PRO A 36 -0.45 33.67 -13.36
C PRO A 36 0.05 34.42 -14.61
N ALA A 37 1.36 34.46 -14.84
CA ALA A 37 1.96 35.03 -16.05
C ALA A 37 2.03 34.01 -17.20
N GLY A 38 1.68 32.74 -16.95
CA GLY A 38 1.66 31.66 -17.92
C GLY A 38 2.97 30.88 -18.03
N ASN A 39 3.93 31.08 -17.13
CA ASN A 39 5.16 30.29 -17.12
C ASN A 39 4.89 28.91 -16.51
N THR A 40 5.32 27.84 -17.18
CA THR A 40 5.13 26.46 -16.75
C THR A 40 6.43 25.86 -16.21
N SER A 41 6.36 25.04 -15.16
CA SER A 41 7.51 24.30 -14.62
C SER A 41 7.96 23.17 -15.55
N GLU A 42 9.12 22.58 -15.27
CA GLU A 42 9.42 21.23 -15.77
C GLU A 42 8.44 20.21 -15.14
N PRO A 43 8.14 19.11 -15.83
CA PRO A 43 7.22 18.08 -15.33
C PRO A 43 7.84 17.22 -14.23
N THR A 44 6.99 16.76 -13.30
CA THR A 44 7.26 15.60 -12.43
C THR A 44 6.35 14.47 -12.84
N THR A 45 6.87 13.25 -12.92
CA THR A 45 6.13 12.07 -13.34
C THR A 45 5.95 11.06 -12.20
N GLY A 46 4.88 10.28 -12.27
CA GLY A 46 4.64 9.12 -11.43
C GLY A 46 3.79 8.10 -12.17
N THR A 47 3.60 6.93 -11.58
CA THR A 47 2.70 5.90 -12.10
C THR A 47 1.71 5.55 -10.99
N ILE A 48 0.43 5.40 -11.36
CA ILE A 48 -0.61 4.95 -10.43
C ILE A 48 -0.41 3.47 -10.17
N ASP A 49 -0.26 3.12 -8.90
CA ASP A 49 -0.30 1.75 -8.41
C ASP A 49 -1.62 1.53 -7.67
N ALA A 50 -2.53 0.81 -8.31
CA ALA A 50 -3.89 0.61 -7.82
C ALA A 50 -4.24 -0.88 -7.65
N VAL A 51 -3.31 -1.79 -7.95
CA VAL A 51 -3.50 -3.23 -7.77
C VAL A 51 -2.89 -3.63 -6.44
N ALA A 52 -3.75 -3.95 -5.47
CA ALA A 52 -3.27 -4.52 -4.20
C ALA A 52 -2.56 -5.86 -4.42
N PRO A 53 -1.68 -6.29 -3.49
CA PRO A 53 -1.04 -7.59 -3.58
C PRO A 53 -2.08 -8.71 -3.51
N ASN A 54 -1.70 -9.90 -3.98
CA ASN A 54 -2.51 -11.09 -3.72
C ASN A 54 -2.62 -11.36 -2.21
N ALA A 55 -3.76 -11.92 -1.79
CA ALA A 55 -3.96 -12.32 -0.40
C ALA A 55 -2.82 -13.26 0.06
N PRO A 56 -2.21 -13.02 1.24
CA PRO A 56 -1.19 -13.90 1.79
C PRO A 56 -1.72 -15.32 2.01
N THR A 57 -0.82 -16.29 1.90
CA THR A 57 -1.05 -17.63 2.44
C THR A 57 -0.67 -17.66 3.92
N LEU A 58 -1.20 -18.65 4.64
CA LEU A 58 -0.89 -18.90 6.03
C LEU A 58 -0.59 -20.38 6.23
N ASP A 59 0.62 -20.67 6.71
CA ASP A 59 1.03 -22.02 7.06
C ASP A 59 0.43 -22.47 8.40
N PRO A 60 0.27 -23.79 8.61
CA PRO A 60 -0.12 -24.32 9.90
C PRO A 60 0.84 -23.87 11.01
N SER A 61 0.27 -23.38 12.11
CA SER A 61 1.02 -22.83 13.25
C SER A 61 0.60 -23.48 14.57
N ASN A 62 1.52 -23.49 15.54
CA ASN A 62 1.25 -23.81 16.95
C ASN A 62 1.08 -22.55 17.82
N GLY A 63 1.00 -21.36 17.22
CA GLY A 63 0.85 -20.08 17.90
C GLY A 63 2.16 -19.41 18.33
N GLU A 64 3.30 -20.11 18.34
CA GLU A 64 4.60 -19.50 18.68
C GLU A 64 5.18 -18.69 17.51
N THR A 65 4.88 -19.10 16.28
CA THR A 65 5.30 -18.39 15.07
C THR A 65 4.24 -18.60 14.01
N VAL A 66 3.89 -17.53 13.31
CA VAL A 66 3.01 -17.56 12.14
C VAL A 66 3.84 -17.22 10.91
N SER A 67 3.60 -17.93 9.81
CA SER A 67 4.37 -17.81 8.58
C SER A 67 3.49 -18.07 7.37
N GLY A 68 4.00 -17.72 6.20
CA GLY A 68 3.37 -18.02 4.93
C GLY A 68 4.11 -17.32 3.79
N GLU A 69 3.39 -17.14 2.69
CA GLU A 69 3.87 -16.46 1.50
C GLU A 69 2.98 -15.25 1.18
N ALA A 70 3.55 -14.20 0.63
CA ALA A 70 2.84 -13.10 -0.02
C ALA A 70 3.73 -12.54 -1.15
N GLU A 71 3.32 -11.44 -1.77
CA GLU A 71 4.15 -10.79 -2.79
C GLU A 71 5.51 -10.36 -2.22
N PRO A 72 6.65 -10.61 -2.90
CA PRO A 72 7.97 -10.19 -2.41
C PRO A 72 8.08 -8.69 -2.14
N GLY A 73 8.67 -8.32 -1.01
CA GLY A 73 8.80 -6.94 -0.56
C GLY A 73 7.52 -6.29 0.01
N SER A 74 6.37 -6.97 -0.07
CA SER A 74 5.11 -6.49 0.52
C SER A 74 5.16 -6.50 2.05
N THR A 75 4.42 -5.56 2.65
CA THR A 75 4.19 -5.52 4.08
C THR A 75 3.01 -6.43 4.43
N VAL A 76 3.25 -7.42 5.30
CA VAL A 76 2.23 -8.33 5.84
C VAL A 76 1.78 -7.83 7.20
N ILE A 77 0.48 -7.57 7.33
CA ILE A 77 -0.16 -7.11 8.56
C ILE A 77 -1.01 -8.26 9.11
N ILE A 78 -0.82 -8.58 10.38
CA ILE A 78 -1.52 -9.66 11.09
C ILE A 78 -2.38 -9.06 12.20
N THR A 79 -3.67 -9.34 12.17
CA THR A 79 -4.66 -8.95 13.19
C THR A 79 -5.39 -10.16 13.75
N ASP A 80 -6.01 -10.02 14.91
CA ASP A 80 -7.01 -10.99 15.37
C ASP A 80 -8.34 -10.83 14.60
N GLY A 81 -9.29 -11.75 14.83
CA GLY A 81 -10.61 -11.72 14.19
C GLY A 81 -11.50 -10.52 14.55
N ASP A 82 -11.14 -9.72 15.56
CA ASP A 82 -11.80 -8.46 15.91
C ASP A 82 -11.09 -7.23 15.29
N GLY A 83 -9.99 -7.46 14.55
CA GLY A 83 -9.18 -6.43 13.90
C GLY A 83 -8.12 -5.78 14.81
N ASN A 84 -7.83 -6.33 15.99
CA ASN A 84 -6.74 -5.81 16.83
C ASN A 84 -5.38 -6.24 16.26
N PRO A 85 -4.36 -5.38 16.28
CA PRO A 85 -3.04 -5.72 15.74
C PRO A 85 -2.35 -6.78 16.59
N ILE A 86 -1.86 -7.83 15.94
CA ILE A 86 -0.94 -8.82 16.49
C ILE A 86 0.50 -8.45 16.12
N GLY A 87 0.71 -8.04 14.88
CA GLY A 87 2.02 -7.58 14.42
C GLY A 87 2.08 -7.33 12.91
N GLU A 88 3.27 -6.97 12.45
CA GLU A 88 3.58 -6.63 11.07
C GLU A 88 4.98 -7.16 10.72
N THR A 89 5.16 -7.60 9.48
CA THR A 89 6.45 -8.05 8.96
C THR A 89 6.51 -7.77 7.46
N THR A 90 7.68 -7.91 6.85
CA THR A 90 7.86 -7.75 5.39
C THR A 90 8.23 -9.10 4.81
N THR A 91 7.71 -9.42 3.62
CA THR A 91 8.19 -10.59 2.87
C THR A 91 9.63 -10.41 2.40
N ASP A 92 10.38 -11.50 2.34
CA ASP A 92 11.69 -11.52 1.69
C ASP A 92 11.57 -11.45 0.15
N ASP A 93 12.71 -11.42 -0.53
CA ASP A 93 12.79 -11.36 -2.01
C ASP A 93 12.16 -12.58 -2.69
N ASP A 94 11.94 -13.68 -1.96
CA ASP A 94 11.29 -14.90 -2.43
C ASP A 94 9.79 -14.95 -2.05
N GLY A 95 9.29 -13.96 -1.31
CA GLY A 95 7.89 -13.85 -0.89
C GLY A 95 7.56 -14.51 0.44
N ASN A 96 8.55 -15.03 1.17
CA ASN A 96 8.30 -15.66 2.47
C ASN A 96 8.21 -14.63 3.58
N TRP A 97 7.29 -14.84 4.51
CA TRP A 97 7.19 -14.01 5.72
C TRP A 97 7.08 -14.88 6.98
N THR A 98 7.52 -14.30 8.10
CA THR A 98 7.39 -14.90 9.43
C THR A 98 7.19 -13.81 10.47
N LEU A 99 6.35 -14.08 11.47
CA LEU A 99 6.17 -13.26 12.67
C LEU A 99 6.17 -14.16 13.91
N THR A 100 6.95 -13.77 14.91
CA THR A 100 6.89 -14.33 16.26
C THR A 100 6.20 -13.31 17.16
N PRO A 101 4.92 -13.53 17.55
CA PRO A 101 4.22 -12.63 18.46
C PRO A 101 4.91 -12.53 19.82
N ASP A 102 4.73 -11.42 20.53
CA ASP A 102 5.30 -11.21 21.87
C ASP A 102 4.79 -12.24 22.90
N GLU A 103 3.55 -12.69 22.74
CA GLU A 103 2.94 -13.79 23.49
C GLU A 103 2.40 -14.84 22.51
N PRO A 104 2.68 -16.14 22.71
CA PRO A 104 2.15 -17.18 21.82
C PRO A 104 0.63 -17.11 21.71
N LEU A 105 0.13 -17.23 20.49
CA LEU A 105 -1.31 -17.22 20.23
C LEU A 105 -1.97 -18.48 20.81
N PRO A 106 -3.04 -18.35 21.60
CA PRO A 106 -3.80 -19.49 22.10
C PRO A 106 -4.38 -20.39 20.99
N ASP A 107 -4.68 -21.64 21.35
CA ASP A 107 -5.41 -22.55 20.45
C ASP A 107 -6.79 -21.98 20.10
N GLY A 108 -7.12 -22.01 18.81
CA GLY A 108 -8.36 -21.46 18.27
C GLY A 108 -8.38 -19.93 18.14
N THR A 109 -7.25 -19.23 18.27
CA THR A 109 -7.17 -17.81 17.90
C THR A 109 -7.43 -17.64 16.41
N ASP A 110 -8.50 -16.90 16.08
CA ASP A 110 -8.76 -16.44 14.72
C ASP A 110 -7.79 -15.30 14.38
N ILE A 111 -7.12 -15.40 13.23
CA ILE A 111 -6.27 -14.34 12.69
C ILE A 111 -6.68 -13.98 11.28
N GLU A 112 -6.47 -12.72 10.93
CA GLU A 112 -6.59 -12.18 9.58
C GLU A 112 -5.22 -11.67 9.14
N VAL A 113 -4.85 -12.00 7.90
CA VAL A 113 -3.55 -11.66 7.32
C VAL A 113 -3.78 -10.95 6.00
N VAL A 114 -3.24 -9.74 5.87
CA VAL A 114 -3.35 -8.93 4.66
C VAL A 114 -1.96 -8.48 4.22
N ALA A 115 -1.75 -8.31 2.91
CA ALA A 115 -0.54 -7.72 2.36
C ALA A 115 -0.81 -6.33 1.79
N GLN A 116 0.19 -5.47 1.85
CA GLN A 116 0.21 -4.14 1.24
C GLN A 116 1.46 -3.98 0.38
N ASP A 117 1.32 -3.33 -0.77
CA ASP A 117 2.43 -3.03 -1.67
C ASP A 117 3.51 -2.16 -0.98
N PRO A 118 4.76 -2.19 -1.47
CA PRO A 118 5.89 -1.43 -0.90
C PRO A 118 5.76 0.11 -0.96
#